data_AF-A0A7Y7IPR5-F1
#
_entry.id   AF-A0A7Y7IPR5-F1
#
_cell.length_a   1.000
_cell.length_b   1.000
_cell.length_c   1.000
_cell.angle_alpha   90.00
_cell.angle_beta   90.00
_cell.angle_gamma   90.00
#
_symmetry.space_group_name_H-M   'P 1'
#
loop_
_entity.id
_entity.type
_entity.pdbx_description
1 polymer ?
#
loop_
_entity_poly.entity_id
_entity_poly.type
_entity_poly.pdbx_seq_one_letter_code
_entity_poly.pdbx_strand_id
1 'polypeptide(L)'
;MPDNLEALIASGEQAPLGKYTMVTEAGHPLIVIYRHPVEALCDSPGQVRELVHEVLIEQVAGVLNIDPDRVDPLFGRFRRGGS
;
A
#
# COMPACT_ATOMS: atom_id res chain seq x y z
N MET A 1 -11.64 -8.13 3.84
CA MET A 1 -10.74 -9.23 3.40
C MET A 1 -10.50 -9.02 1.91
N PRO A 2 -9.27 -9.21 1.38
CA PRO A 2 -9.00 -9.03 -0.05
C PRO A 2 -9.85 -9.98 -0.91
N ASP A 3 -10.37 -9.48 -2.03
CA ASP A 3 -11.35 -10.19 -2.87
C ASP A 3 -10.77 -11.43 -3.58
N ASN A 4 -9.44 -11.58 -3.58
CA ASN A 4 -8.67 -12.62 -4.28
C ASN A 4 -7.83 -13.50 -3.33
N LEU A 5 -8.29 -13.70 -2.09
CA LEU A 5 -7.53 -14.42 -1.05
C LEU A 5 -7.09 -15.84 -1.49
N GLU A 6 -7.98 -16.62 -2.12
CA GLU A 6 -7.65 -17.98 -2.55
C GLU A 6 -6.53 -18.02 -3.61
N ALA A 7 -6.53 -17.06 -4.54
CA ALA A 7 -5.51 -16.93 -5.56
C ALA A 7 -4.14 -16.50 -4.98
N LEU A 8 -4.15 -15.62 -3.97
CA LEU A 8 -2.93 -15.21 -3.26
C LEU A 8 -2.32 -16.38 -2.47
N ILE A 9 -3.15 -17.21 -1.83
CA ILE A 9 -2.68 -18.40 -1.12
C ILE A 9 -2.10 -19.43 -2.11
N ALA A 10 -2.78 -19.67 -3.23
CA ALA A 10 -2.34 -20.64 -4.24
C ALA A 10 -1.06 -20.22 -4.96
N SER A 11 -0.81 -18.92 -5.14
CA SER A 11 0.41 -18.39 -5.76
C SER A 11 1.60 -18.32 -4.81
N GLY A 12 1.37 -18.34 -3.50
CA GLY A 12 2.41 -18.07 -2.50
C GLY A 12 2.90 -16.61 -2.53
N GLU A 13 2.20 -15.72 -3.23
CA GLU A 13 2.51 -14.30 -3.26
C GLU A 13 2.23 -13.65 -1.90
N GLN A 14 3.00 -12.61 -1.59
CA GLN A 14 2.80 -11.86 -0.36
C GLN A 14 1.41 -11.22 -0.36
N ALA A 15 0.72 -11.26 0.79
CA ALA A 15 -0.56 -10.61 0.95
C ALA A 15 -0.47 -9.11 0.60
N PRO A 16 -1.48 -8.55 -0.07
CA PRO A 16 -1.48 -7.14 -0.44
C PRO A 16 -1.45 -6.27 0.82
N LEU A 17 -0.66 -5.20 0.77
CA LEU A 17 -0.57 -4.23 1.87
C LEU A 17 -1.63 -3.15 1.76
N GLY A 18 -2.04 -2.83 0.53
CA GLY A 18 -3.12 -1.89 0.26
C GLY A 18 -3.83 -2.19 -1.06
N LYS A 19 -4.96 -1.52 -1.25
CA LYS A 19 -5.75 -1.57 -2.48
C LYS A 19 -6.42 -0.22 -2.66
N TYR A 20 -6.37 0.32 -3.88
CA TYR A 20 -7.23 1.44 -4.27
C TYR A 20 -8.36 0.97 -5.20
N THR A 21 -9.47 1.71 -5.19
CA THR A 21 -10.52 1.56 -6.19
C THR A 21 -10.72 2.88 -6.92
N MET A 22 -10.64 2.84 -8.24
CA MET A 22 -11.17 3.92 -9.07
C MET A 22 -12.70 3.84 -9.03
N VAL A 23 -13.38 4.97 -8.85
CA VAL A 23 -14.84 5.01 -8.93
C VAL A 23 -15.25 5.72 -10.21
N THR A 24 -16.16 5.10 -10.95
CA THR A 24 -16.86 5.73 -12.06
C THR A 24 -18.26 6.14 -11.63
N GLU A 25 -18.63 7.35 -12.05
CA GLU A 25 -19.97 7.96 -12.06
C GLU A 25 -20.47 8.73 -10.81
N ALA A 26 -20.23 8.32 -9.55
CA ALA A 26 -20.71 9.13 -8.40
C ALA A 26 -20.03 8.96 -7.02
N GLY A 27 -19.03 8.09 -6.87
CA GLY A 27 -18.35 7.87 -5.58
C GLY A 27 -16.94 8.43 -5.52
N HIS A 28 -16.39 8.54 -4.30
CA HIS A 28 -15.01 8.95 -4.07
C HIS A 28 -14.07 7.74 -4.18
N PRO A 29 -12.83 7.91 -4.68
CA PRO A 29 -11.84 6.85 -4.64
C PRO A 29 -11.61 6.39 -3.19
N LEU A 30 -11.46 5.08 -3.01
CA LEU A 30 -11.19 4.46 -1.73
C LEU A 30 -9.80 3.87 -1.73
N ILE A 31 -9.09 4.06 -0.63
CA ILE A 31 -7.80 3.43 -0.36
C ILE A 31 -7.95 2.62 0.92
N VAL A 32 -7.67 1.33 0.83
CA VAL A 32 -7.72 0.39 1.94
C VAL A 32 -6.29 -0.04 2.26
N ILE A 33 -5.95 -0.07 3.55
CA ILE A 33 -4.69 -0.61 4.06
C ILE A 33 -5.00 -1.84 4.91
N TYR A 34 -4.33 -2.95 4.62
CA TYR A 34 -4.50 -4.19 5.36
C TYR A 34 -3.53 -4.23 6.53
N ARG A 35 -4.05 -3.98 7.73
CA ARG A 35 -3.26 -3.84 8.96
C ARG A 35 -2.38 -5.05 9.27
N HIS A 36 -2.93 -6.26 9.25
CA HIS A 36 -2.18 -7.46 9.67
C HIS A 36 -0.97 -7.76 8.76
N PRO A 37 -1.09 -7.75 7.41
CA PRO A 37 0.07 -7.84 6.52
C PRO A 37 1.12 -6.75 6.75
N VAL A 38 0.70 -5.51 7.05
CA VAL A 38 1.62 -4.40 7.33
C VAL A 38 2.38 -4.64 8.64
N GLU A 39 1.68 -4.97 9.72
CA GLU A 39 2.29 -5.25 11.02
C GLU A 39 3.23 -6.46 10.96
N ALA A 40 2.90 -7.48 10.17
CA ALA A 40 3.72 -8.68 10.01
C ALA A 40 5.09 -8.42 9.34
N LEU A 41 5.25 -7.27 8.66
CA LEU A 41 6.50 -6.86 8.00
C LEU A 41 7.32 -5.85 8.81
N CYS A 42 6.89 -5.51 10.02
CA CYS A 42 7.48 -4.45 10.83
C CYS A 42 7.79 -4.93 12.24
N ASP A 43 8.97 -4.59 12.73
CA ASP A 43 9.44 -4.90 14.08
C ASP A 43 9.15 -3.78 15.08
N SER A 44 8.67 -2.62 14.62
CA SER A 44 8.37 -1.47 15.46
C SER A 44 7.18 -0.64 14.96
N PRO A 45 6.51 0.11 15.86
CA PRO A 45 5.46 1.06 15.46
C PRO A 45 5.96 2.16 14.51
N GLY A 46 7.25 2.50 14.57
CA GLY A 46 7.87 3.45 13.65
C GLY A 46 7.90 2.92 12.22
N GLN A 47 8.32 1.67 12.05
CA GLN A 47 8.32 0.98 10.76
C GLN A 47 6.90 0.78 10.23
N VAL A 48 5.92 0.48 11.09
CA VAL A 48 4.50 0.40 10.66
C VAL A 48 4.05 1.73 10.06
N ARG A 49 4.34 2.86 10.71
CA ARG A 49 3.99 4.18 10.20
C ARG A 49 4.66 4.47 8.85
N GLU A 50 5.92 4.10 8.71
CA GLU A 50 6.69 4.29 7.48
C GLU A 50 6.13 3.43 6.34
N LEU A 51 5.87 2.15 6.59
CA LEU A 51 5.30 1.25 5.59
C LEU A 51 3.89 1.67 5.18
N VAL A 52 3.05 2.11 6.12
CA VAL A 52 1.73 2.67 5.80
C VAL A 52 1.87 3.88 4.90
N HIS A 53 2.82 4.79 5.17
CA HIS A 53 3.05 5.97 4.35
C HIS A 53 3.48 5.60 2.92
N GLU A 54 4.43 4.67 2.77
CA GLU A 54 4.86 4.19 1.46
C GLU A 54 3.71 3.56 0.67
N VAL A 55 2.96 2.63 1.29
CA VAL A 55 1.82 1.97 0.64
C VAL A 55 0.74 2.98 0.28
N LEU A 56 0.45 3.97 1.14
CA LEU A 56 -0.51 5.03 0.85
C LEU A 56 -0.09 5.86 -0.36
N ILE A 57 1.18 6.25 -0.45
CA ILE A 57 1.69 7.00 -1.60
C ILE A 57 1.50 6.21 -2.89
N GLU A 58 1.85 4.92 -2.91
CA GLU A 58 1.62 4.04 -4.07
C GLU A 58 0.14 3.96 -4.44
N GLN A 59 -0.76 3.80 -3.47
CA GLN A 59 -2.20 3.71 -3.73
C GLN A 59 -2.76 5.04 -4.26
N VAL A 60 -2.33 6.18 -3.71
CA VAL A 60 -2.73 7.52 -4.19
C VAL A 60 -2.23 7.78 -5.60
N ALA A 61 -0.98 7.43 -5.88
CA ALA A 61 -0.38 7.54 -7.21
C ALA A 61 -1.17 6.72 -8.24
N GLY A 62 -1.58 5.50 -7.86
CA GLY A 62 -2.45 4.66 -8.68
C GLY A 62 -3.82 5.28 -8.97
N VAL A 63 -4.47 5.90 -7.98
CA VAL A 63 -5.74 6.63 -8.19
C VAL A 63 -5.58 7.80 -9.15
N LEU A 64 -4.48 8.55 -9.00
CA LEU A 64 -4.21 9.76 -9.79
C LEU A 64 -3.57 9.47 -11.16
N ASN A 65 -3.16 8.21 -11.40
CA ASN A 65 -2.41 7.79 -12.59
C ASN A 65 -1.15 8.64 -12.82
N ILE A 66 -0.36 8.83 -11.76
CA ILE A 66 0.93 9.52 -11.77
C ILE A 66 2.00 8.67 -11.08
N ASP A 67 3.26 9.07 -11.22
CA ASP A 67 4.36 8.44 -10.49
C ASP A 67 4.27 8.75 -8.97
N PRO A 68 4.66 7.81 -8.08
CA PRO A 68 4.59 8.00 -6.63
C PRO A 68 5.47 9.14 -6.07
N ASP A 69 6.59 9.44 -6.73
CA ASP A 69 7.48 10.57 -6.38
C ASP A 69 6.82 11.94 -6.61
N ARG A 70 5.81 12.01 -7.49
CA ARG A 70 4.96 13.20 -7.67
C ARG A 70 3.95 13.39 -6.56
N VAL A 71 3.60 12.33 -5.83
CA VAL A 71 2.77 12.41 -4.62
C VAL A 71 3.63 12.83 -3.43
N ASP A 72 4.80 12.21 -3.27
CA ASP A 72 5.75 12.57 -2.22
C ASP A 72 7.23 12.44 -2.68
N PRO A 73 7.97 13.56 -2.78
CA PRO A 73 9.42 13.70 -2.82
C PRO A 73 10.34 12.47 -2.96
N LEU A 74 11.02 11.96 -1.92
CA LEU A 74 10.71 11.49 -0.57
C LEU A 74 10.18 10.05 -0.54
N PHE A 75 9.34 9.61 -1.48
CA PHE A 75 8.95 8.21 -1.64
C PHE A 75 10.17 7.29 -1.88
N GLY A 76 10.15 6.09 -1.28
CA GLY A 76 11.22 5.08 -1.40
C GLY A 76 12.54 5.41 -0.69
N ARG A 77 12.63 6.55 0.02
CA ARG A 77 13.83 6.91 0.81
C ARG A 77 14.01 6.04 2.06
N PHE A 78 12.90 5.64 2.68
CA PHE A 78 12.93 4.89 3.94
C PHE A 78 13.22 3.41 3.70
N ARG A 79 12.66 2.81 2.65
CA ARG A 79 13.02 1.46 2.18
C ARG A 79 14.51 1.28 1.82
N ARG A 80 15.27 2.36 1.56
CA ARG A 80 16.74 2.32 1.37
C ARG A 80 17.56 2.64 2.63
N GLY A 81 16.92 3.17 3.68
CA GLY A 81 17.58 3.62 4.91
C GLY A 81 17.77 2.53 5.98
N GLY A 82 17.25 1.32 5.74
CA GLY A 82 17.45 0.16 6.61
C GLY A 82 18.76 -0.57 6.30
N SER A 83 19.87 0.00 6.75
CA SER A 83 21.14 -0.72 6.98
C SER A 83 21.46 -0.70 8.46
#